data_AF-A0AAU7NNY8-F1
#
_entry.id   AF-A0AAU7NNY8-F1
#
_cell.length_a   1.000
_cell.length_b   1.000
_cell.length_c   1.000
_cell.angle_alpha   90.00
_cell.angle_beta   90.00
_cell.angle_gamma   90.00
#
_symmetry.space_group_name_H-M   'P 1'
#
loop_
_entity.id
_entity.type
_entity.pdbx_description
1 polymer ?
#
loop_
_entity_poly.entity_id
_entity_poly.type
_entity_poly.pdbx_seq_one_letter_code
_entity_poly.pdbx_strand_id
1 'polypeptide(L)'
;MDPKTILKTLKEASPFDLFLISFIALPFVFEAWLRILEKLELGLCAMYWSFVIVLLGYIVGVVAMLVGSNREKRREVAKDQIIGYLTANSYKMMTLETIREKINQVYTNDFLNSLPVHFPNEIRRATLKGNKPGLARITEENDESRT
;
A
#
# COMPACT_ATOMS: atom_id res chain seq x y z
N MET A 1 16.78 1.27 20.16
CA MET A 1 15.87 0.93 19.05
C MET A 1 16.09 1.94 17.94
N ASP A 2 16.43 1.47 16.74
CA ASP A 2 16.68 2.35 15.60
C ASP A 2 15.36 2.96 15.07
N PRO A 3 15.28 4.27 14.79
CA PRO A 3 14.08 4.91 14.25
C PRO A 3 13.63 4.29 12.92
N LYS A 4 14.57 3.75 12.14
CA LYS A 4 14.28 3.01 10.90
C LYS A 4 13.55 1.68 11.15
N THR A 5 13.90 1.00 12.23
CA THR A 5 13.25 -0.25 12.64
C THR A 5 11.83 0.03 13.10
N ILE A 6 11.62 1.08 13.90
CA ILE A 6 10.28 1.52 14.31
C ILE A 6 9.43 1.88 13.09
N LEU A 7 9.97 2.61 12.13
CA LEU A 7 9.27 2.97 10.89
C LEU A 7 8.88 1.74 10.07
N LYS A 8 9.78 0.75 9.96
CA LYS A 8 9.53 -0.50 9.23
C LYS A 8 8.46 -1.36 9.93
N THR A 9 8.55 -1.49 11.25
CA THR A 9 7.56 -2.20 12.06
C THR A 9 6.20 -1.49 12.04
N LEU A 10 6.17 -0.15 12.01
CA LEU A 10 4.93 0.61 11.79
C LEU A 10 4.37 0.40 10.39
N LYS A 11 5.21 0.25 9.37
CA LYS A 11 4.77 0.03 7.99
C LYS A 11 4.19 -1.39 7.80
N GLU A 12 4.73 -2.37 8.52
CA GLU A 12 4.29 -3.78 8.48
C GLU A 12 3.14 -4.08 9.45
N ALA A 13 2.90 -3.23 10.45
CA ALA A 13 1.79 -3.37 11.39
C ALA A 13 0.43 -3.29 10.67
N SER A 14 -0.55 -4.07 11.14
CA SER A 14 -1.90 -4.01 10.59
C SER A 14 -2.46 -2.60 10.80
N PRO A 15 -3.24 -2.04 9.84
CA PRO A 15 -3.93 -0.76 10.04
C PRO A 15 -4.75 -0.71 11.33
N PHE A 16 -5.22 -1.88 11.80
CA PHE A 16 -5.89 -2.03 13.09
C PHE A 16 -4.93 -1.85 14.28
N ASP A 17 -3.73 -2.41 14.23
CA ASP A 17 -2.73 -2.29 15.30
C ASP A 17 -2.26 -0.83 15.44
N LEU A 18 -2.10 -0.14 14.31
CA LEU A 18 -1.75 1.28 14.26
C LEU A 18 -2.86 2.18 14.82
N PHE A 19 -4.12 1.84 14.53
CA PHE A 19 -5.28 2.48 15.13
C PHE A 19 -5.30 2.27 16.65
N LEU A 20 -5.04 1.04 17.10
CA LEU A 20 -5.06 0.67 18.52
C LEU A 20 -3.95 1.35 19.30
N ILE A 21 -2.74 1.41 18.73
CA ILE A 21 -1.60 2.18 19.29
C ILE A 21 -1.93 3.66 19.35
N SER A 22 -2.51 4.24 18.28
CA SER A 22 -2.92 5.64 18.30
C SER A 22 -3.99 5.92 19.34
N PHE A 23 -4.96 5.02 19.50
CA PHE A 23 -6.02 5.15 20.49
C PHE A 23 -5.48 5.11 21.93
N ILE A 24 -4.51 4.22 22.20
CA ILE A 24 -3.81 4.15 23.49
C ILE A 24 -2.96 5.40 23.74
N ALA A 25 -2.31 5.93 22.70
CA ALA A 25 -1.48 7.13 22.80
C ALA A 25 -2.31 8.42 22.94
N LEU A 26 -3.54 8.43 22.42
CA LEU A 26 -4.43 9.58 22.37
C LEU A 26 -4.63 10.26 23.73
N PRO A 27 -4.95 9.58 24.85
CA PRO A 27 -5.09 10.23 26.15
C PRO A 27 -3.81 10.95 26.61
N PHE A 28 -2.62 10.40 26.33
CA PHE A 28 -1.34 11.02 26.70
C PHE A 28 -1.04 12.25 25.84
N VAL A 29 -1.25 12.14 24.53
CA VAL A 29 -1.11 13.26 23.60
C VAL A 29 -2.10 14.36 23.96
N PHE A 30 -3.32 13.99 24.30
CA PHE A 30 -4.37 14.91 24.73
C PHE A 30 -4.00 15.62 26.02
N GLU A 31 -3.53 14.90 27.04
CA GLU A 31 -3.07 15.50 28.29
C GLU A 31 -1.90 16.48 28.06
N ALA A 32 -0.92 16.09 27.24
CA ALA A 32 0.19 16.97 26.87
C ALA A 32 -0.29 18.24 26.13
N TRP A 33 -1.30 18.11 25.28
CA TRP A 33 -1.89 19.23 24.55
C TRP A 33 -2.67 20.17 25.47
N LEU A 34 -3.46 19.63 26.41
CA LEU A 34 -4.16 20.42 27.42
C LEU A 34 -3.19 21.23 28.27
N ARG A 35 -2.06 20.64 28.70
CA ARG A 35 -1.02 21.37 29.46
C ARG A 35 -0.40 22.52 28.67
N ILE A 36 -0.25 22.38 27.36
CA ILE A 36 0.25 23.45 26.49
C ILE A 36 -0.78 24.58 26.39
N LEU A 37 -2.06 24.23 26.22
CA LEU A 37 -3.16 25.20 26.12
C LEU A 37 -3.37 25.96 27.43
N GLU A 38 -3.25 25.27 28.56
CA GLU A 38 -3.31 25.87 29.90
C GLU A 38 -2.19 26.89 30.11
N LYS A 39 -0.97 26.60 29.63
CA LYS A 39 0.16 27.54 29.65
C LYS A 39 -0.01 28.76 28.74
N LEU A 40 -0.87 28.68 27.73
CA LEU A 40 -1.14 29.77 26.80
C LEU A 40 -2.28 30.69 27.29
N GLU A 41 -2.86 30.44 28.48
CA GLU A 41 -4.00 31.18 29.06
C GLU A 41 -5.17 31.34 28.07
N LEU A 42 -5.32 30.37 27.16
CA LEU A 42 -6.34 30.44 26.12
C LEU A 42 -7.73 30.22 26.74
N GLY A 43 -8.65 31.14 26.45
CA GLY A 43 -10.03 31.04 26.91
C GLY A 43 -10.72 29.74 26.45
N LEU A 44 -11.76 29.32 27.19
CA LEU A 44 -12.49 28.04 26.99
C LEU A 44 -12.84 27.75 25.52
N CYS A 45 -13.23 28.75 24.72
CA CYS A 45 -13.51 28.57 23.29
C CYS A 45 -12.29 28.10 22.48
N ALA A 46 -11.09 28.63 22.72
CA ALA A 46 -9.88 28.21 22.03
C ALA A 46 -9.46 26.79 22.40
N MET A 47 -9.77 26.37 23.64
CA MET A 47 -9.57 25.00 24.10
C MET A 47 -10.43 24.00 23.30
N TYR A 48 -11.72 24.31 23.09
CA TYR A 48 -12.62 23.49 22.26
C TYR A 48 -12.21 23.48 20.77
N TRP A 49 -11.80 24.61 20.21
CA TRP A 49 -11.32 24.65 18.82
C TRP A 49 -10.02 23.87 18.60
N SER A 50 -9.11 23.89 19.58
CA SER A 50 -7.90 23.07 19.52
C SER A 50 -8.22 21.57 19.45
N PHE A 51 -9.26 21.13 20.18
CA PHE A 51 -9.69 19.74 20.19
C PHE A 51 -10.22 19.33 18.82
N VAL A 52 -11.03 20.19 18.19
CA VAL A 52 -11.54 19.97 16.84
C VAL A 52 -10.39 19.86 15.83
N ILE A 53 -9.37 20.70 15.94
CA ILE A 53 -8.19 20.67 15.05
C ILE A 53 -7.39 19.37 15.23
N VAL A 54 -7.12 18.96 16.47
CA VAL A 54 -6.40 17.71 16.76
C VAL A 54 -7.18 16.50 16.24
N LEU A 55 -8.50 16.49 16.46
CA LEU A 55 -9.38 15.43 15.97
C LEU A 55 -9.39 15.36 14.43
N LEU A 56 -9.50 16.50 13.76
CA LEU A 56 -9.43 16.57 12.30
C LEU A 56 -8.09 16.08 11.77
N GLY A 57 -6.98 16.52 12.36
CA GLY A 57 -5.63 16.06 12.00
C GLY A 57 -5.50 14.55 12.14
N TYR A 58 -6.03 13.98 13.23
CA TYR A 58 -6.07 12.54 13.44
C TYR A 58 -6.87 11.81 12.37
N ILE A 59 -8.10 12.25 12.08
CA ILE A 59 -8.96 11.64 11.05
C ILE A 59 -8.27 11.67 9.68
N VAL A 60 -7.69 12.82 9.29
CA VAL A 60 -6.97 12.96 8.02
C VAL A 60 -5.78 12.01 7.95
N GLY A 61 -5.00 11.90 9.03
CA GLY A 61 -3.87 10.97 9.11
C GLY A 61 -4.29 9.51 8.93
N VAL A 62 -5.35 9.09 9.62
CA VAL A 62 -5.90 7.73 9.52
C VAL A 62 -6.43 7.44 8.12
N VAL A 63 -7.17 8.36 7.52
CA VAL A 63 -7.69 8.21 6.14
C VAL A 63 -6.55 8.12 5.14
N ALA A 64 -5.53 8.97 5.23
CA ALA A 64 -4.37 8.92 4.35
C ALA A 64 -3.62 7.58 4.47
N MET A 65 -3.47 7.08 5.70
CA MET A 65 -2.85 5.77 5.96
C MET A 65 -3.66 4.60 5.38
N LEU A 66 -4.99 4.61 5.57
CA LEU A 66 -5.89 3.60 5.00
C LEU A 66 -5.84 3.58 3.47
N VAL A 67 -5.85 4.76 2.83
CA VAL A 67 -5.77 4.87 1.37
C VAL A 67 -4.41 4.41 0.85
N GLY A 68 -3.31 4.76 1.54
CA GLY A 68 -1.96 4.31 1.18
C GLY A 68 -1.82 2.80 1.28
N SER A 69 -2.19 2.22 2.42
CA SER A 69 -2.06 0.78 2.70
C SER A 69 -2.93 -0.07 1.75
N ASN A 70 -4.15 0.36 1.44
CA ASN A 70 -5.02 -0.34 0.49
C ASN A 70 -4.44 -0.40 -0.93
N ARG A 71 -3.70 0.62 -1.38
CA ARG A 71 -3.07 0.61 -2.71
C ARG A 71 -1.94 -0.41 -2.79
N GLU A 72 -1.12 -0.49 -1.75
CA GLU A 72 0.01 -1.43 -1.68
C GLU A 72 -0.51 -2.87 -1.57
N LYS A 73 -1.47 -3.13 -0.66
CA LYS A 73 -2.14 -4.44 -0.54
C LYS A 73 -2.82 -4.88 -1.83
N ARG A 74 -3.53 -3.97 -2.52
CA ARG A 74 -4.20 -4.31 -3.78
C ARG A 74 -3.21 -4.71 -4.88
N ARG A 75 -1.99 -4.14 -4.87
CA ARG A 75 -0.92 -4.52 -5.80
C ARG A 75 -0.33 -5.88 -5.46
N GLU A 76 -0.09 -6.16 -4.18
CA GLU A 76 0.38 -7.48 -3.74
C GLU A 76 -0.63 -8.59 -4.08
N VAL A 77 -1.91 -8.38 -3.75
CA VAL A 77 -2.97 -9.35 -4.09
C VAL A 77 -3.07 -9.55 -5.60
N ALA A 78 -3.00 -8.49 -6.40
CA ALA A 78 -3.02 -8.62 -7.86
C ALA A 78 -1.81 -9.39 -8.38
N LYS A 79 -0.61 -9.14 -7.84
CA LYS A 79 0.62 -9.87 -8.15
C LYS A 79 0.47 -11.35 -7.84
N ASP A 80 0.02 -11.68 -6.63
CA ASP A 80 -0.12 -13.06 -6.18
C ASP A 80 -1.16 -13.82 -7.00
N GLN A 81 -2.27 -13.18 -7.37
CA GLN A 81 -3.28 -13.77 -8.27
C GLN A 81 -2.72 -14.03 -9.67
N ILE A 82 -1.96 -13.09 -10.23
CA ILE A 82 -1.34 -13.23 -11.56
C ILE A 82 -0.29 -14.35 -11.56
N ILE A 83 0.61 -14.36 -10.58
CA ILE A 83 1.64 -15.39 -10.44
C ILE A 83 1.01 -16.75 -10.14
N GLY A 84 0.02 -16.80 -9.25
CA GLY A 84 -0.72 -18.01 -8.92
C GLY A 84 -1.39 -18.62 -10.15
N TYR A 85 -2.04 -17.80 -10.98
CA TYR A 85 -2.67 -18.26 -12.21
C TYR A 85 -1.65 -18.74 -13.26
N LEU A 86 -0.54 -18.02 -13.43
CA LEU A 86 0.55 -18.43 -14.33
C LEU A 86 1.14 -19.78 -13.89
N THR A 87 1.32 -19.98 -12.59
CA THR A 87 1.89 -21.19 -12.01
C THR A 87 0.93 -22.38 -12.13
N ALA A 88 -0.34 -22.19 -11.78
CA ALA A 88 -1.36 -23.25 -11.84
C ALA A 88 -1.56 -23.80 -13.26
N ASN A 89 -1.41 -22.95 -14.28
CA ASN A 89 -1.59 -23.33 -15.68
C ASN A 89 -0.27 -23.56 -16.43
N SER A 90 0.89 -23.55 -15.74
CA SER A 90 2.22 -23.66 -16.34
C SER A 90 2.48 -22.67 -17.49
N TYR A 91 1.85 -21.50 -17.45
CA TYR A 91 2.04 -20.44 -18.44
C TYR A 91 3.23 -19.56 -18.04
N LYS A 92 4.14 -19.28 -18.99
CA LYS A 92 5.26 -18.36 -18.78
C LYS A 92 4.83 -16.88 -18.94
N MET A 93 3.78 -16.61 -19.72
CA MET A 93 3.34 -15.26 -20.09
C MET A 93 1.84 -15.21 -20.42
N MET A 94 1.21 -14.05 -20.19
CA MET A 94 -0.20 -13.79 -20.45
C MET A 94 -0.43 -12.37 -20.95
N THR A 95 -1.46 -12.17 -21.78
CA THR A 95 -1.85 -10.82 -22.25
C THR A 95 -2.59 -10.04 -21.16
N LEU A 96 -2.58 -8.70 -21.24
CA LEU A 96 -3.37 -7.85 -20.34
C LEU A 96 -4.89 -8.14 -20.45
N GLU A 97 -5.35 -8.52 -21.64
CA GLU A 97 -6.74 -8.92 -21.91
C GLU A 97 -7.10 -10.18 -21.12
N THR A 98 -6.25 -11.22 -21.18
CA THR A 98 -6.45 -12.47 -20.42
C THR A 98 -6.43 -12.23 -18.92
N ILE A 99 -5.57 -11.34 -18.42
CA ILE A 99 -5.55 -10.96 -17.00
C ILE A 99 -6.90 -10.38 -16.57
N ARG A 100 -7.47 -9.49 -17.38
CA ARG A 100 -8.78 -8.91 -17.07
C ARG A 100 -9.88 -9.96 -17.07
N GLU A 101 -9.87 -10.83 -18.07
CA GLU A 101 -10.93 -11.82 -18.22
C GLU A 101 -10.89 -12.91 -17.14
N LYS A 102 -9.69 -13.37 -16.76
CA LYS A 102 -9.52 -14.53 -15.86
C LYS A 102 -9.26 -14.18 -14.40
N ILE A 103 -8.71 -12.99 -14.13
CA ILE A 103 -8.33 -12.59 -12.76
C ILE A 103 -9.24 -11.48 -12.27
N ASN A 104 -9.24 -10.32 -12.93
CA ASN A 104 -10.07 -9.19 -12.51
C ASN A 104 -10.31 -8.18 -13.64
N GLN A 105 -11.57 -8.04 -14.04
CA GLN A 105 -11.98 -7.13 -15.13
C GLN A 105 -11.75 -5.65 -14.78
N VAL A 106 -11.64 -5.31 -13.49
CA VAL A 106 -11.49 -3.92 -13.00
C VAL A 106 -10.04 -3.43 -13.15
N TYR A 107 -9.08 -4.29 -13.48
CA TYR A 107 -7.68 -3.88 -13.62
C TYR A 107 -7.46 -3.00 -14.85
N THR A 108 -7.04 -1.75 -14.63
CA THR A 108 -6.72 -0.80 -15.70
C THR A 108 -5.35 -1.11 -16.31
N ASN A 109 -5.11 -0.63 -17.55
CA ASN A 109 -3.83 -0.82 -18.23
C ASN A 109 -2.69 -0.20 -17.42
N ASP A 110 -2.90 1.00 -16.87
CA ASP A 110 -1.91 1.70 -16.05
C ASP A 110 -1.55 0.90 -14.80
N PHE A 111 -2.55 0.29 -14.15
CA PHE A 111 -2.32 -0.55 -12.99
C PHE A 111 -1.46 -1.77 -13.34
N LEU A 112 -1.82 -2.52 -14.39
CA LEU A 112 -1.07 -3.70 -14.82
C LEU A 112 0.34 -3.34 -15.30
N ASN A 113 0.49 -2.22 -16.00
CA ASN A 113 1.79 -1.71 -16.45
C ASN A 113 2.68 -1.20 -15.31
N SER A 114 2.09 -0.88 -14.16
CA SER A 114 2.81 -0.50 -12.94
C SER A 114 3.35 -1.71 -12.16
N LEU A 115 2.76 -2.90 -12.33
CA LEU A 115 3.19 -4.10 -11.58
C LEU A 115 4.66 -4.47 -11.81
N PRO A 116 5.20 -4.48 -13.04
CA PRO A 116 6.63 -4.75 -13.27
C PRO A 116 7.57 -3.70 -12.69
N VAL A 117 7.09 -2.47 -12.48
CA VAL A 117 7.89 -1.39 -11.86
C VAL A 117 8.02 -1.62 -10.36
N HIS A 118 6.95 -2.13 -9.73
CA HIS A 118 6.91 -2.40 -8.30
C HIS A 118 7.47 -3.78 -7.92
N PHE A 119 7.40 -4.77 -8.83
CA PHE A 119 7.88 -6.13 -8.62
C PHE A 119 8.81 -6.59 -9.76
N PRO A 120 9.95 -5.91 -9.99
CA PRO A 120 10.81 -6.17 -11.14
C PRO A 120 11.45 -7.56 -11.14
N ASN A 121 11.59 -8.18 -9.96
CA ASN A 121 12.22 -9.50 -9.81
C ASN A 121 11.22 -10.66 -10.00
N GLU A 122 9.92 -10.37 -10.00
CA GLU A 122 8.88 -11.41 -10.09
C GLU A 122 8.10 -11.34 -11.41
N ILE A 123 7.86 -10.14 -11.91
CA ILE A 123 7.05 -9.88 -13.11
C ILE A 123 7.81 -8.95 -14.06
N ARG A 124 7.88 -9.33 -15.33
CA ARG A 124 8.40 -8.49 -16.42
C ARG A 124 7.32 -8.16 -17.45
N ARG A 125 7.51 -7.05 -18.17
CA ARG A 125 6.74 -6.75 -19.37
C ARG A 125 7.10 -7.75 -20.47
N ALA A 126 6.10 -8.29 -21.15
CA ALA A 126 6.28 -9.18 -22.27
C ALA A 126 5.38 -8.75 -23.44
N THR A 127 5.87 -8.97 -24.66
CA THR A 127 5.11 -8.76 -25.89
C THR A 127 4.82 -10.13 -26.50
N LEU A 128 3.54 -10.47 -26.60
CA LEU A 128 3.11 -11.72 -27.24
C LEU A 128 2.99 -11.56 -28.76
N LYS A 129 2.87 -12.69 -29.47
CA LYS A 129 2.64 -12.73 -30.93
C LYS A 129 1.52 -11.75 -31.31
N GLY A 130 1.80 -10.88 -32.28
CA GLY A 130 0.88 -9.81 -32.71
C GLY A 130 1.09 -8.47 -32.00
N ASN A 131 2.26 -8.25 -31.38
CA ASN A 131 2.61 -6.99 -30.68
C ASN A 131 1.64 -6.62 -29.53
N LYS A 132 1.02 -7.63 -28.92
CA LYS A 132 0.10 -7.44 -27.81
C LYS A 132 0.87 -7.30 -26.49
N PRO A 133 0.59 -6.26 -25.68
CA PRO A 133 1.21 -6.11 -24.37
C PRO A 133 0.71 -7.18 -23.39
N GLY A 134 1.63 -7.68 -22.58
CA GLY A 134 1.38 -8.72 -21.60
C GLY A 134 2.38 -8.69 -20.45
N LEU A 135 2.18 -9.60 -19.51
CA LEU A 135 3.03 -9.81 -18.36
C LEU A 135 3.59 -11.24 -18.40
N ALA A 136 4.85 -11.38 -18.04
CA ALA A 136 5.51 -12.67 -17.91
C ALA A 136 6.10 -12.82 -16.50
N ARG A 137 6.05 -14.05 -15.99
CA ARG A 137 6.75 -14.41 -14.76
C ARG A 137 8.25 -14.53 -15.06
N ILE A 138 9.08 -14.02 -14.16
CA ILE A 138 10.51 -14.29 -14.18
C ILE A 138 10.74 -15.61 -13.45
N THR A 139 11.31 -16.58 -14.15
CA THR A 139 11.86 -17.82 -13.59
C THR A 139 13.36 -17.77 -13.89
N GLU A 140 14.20 -18.13 -12.93
CA GLU A 140 15.67 -18.00 -13.01
C GLU A 140 16.30 -18.64 -14.27
N GLU A 141 15.60 -19.57 -14.94
CA GLU A 141 16.02 -20.16 -16.23
C GLU A 141 16.09 -19.19 -17.41
N ASN A 142 15.57 -17.96 -17.33
CA ASN A 142 15.39 -17.11 -18.52
C ASN A 142 16.54 -16.13 -18.81
N ASP A 143 17.57 -16.07 -17.97
CA ASP A 143 18.74 -15.19 -18.17
C ASP A 143 19.85 -15.81 -19.04
N GLU A 144 19.83 -17.10 -19.36
CA GLU A 144 20.85 -17.74 -20.22
C GLU A 144 20.57 -17.60 -21.73
N SER A 145 19.46 -16.99 -22.16
CA SER A 145 19.09 -16.87 -23.58
C SER A 145 19.41 -15.51 -24.22
N ARG A 146 20.21 -14.67 -23.55
CA ARG A 146 20.59 -13.32 -24.02
C ARG A 146 22.11 -13.06 -24.02
N THR A 147 22.90 -14.09 -24.29
CA THR A 147 24.29 -13.94 -24.77
C THR A 147 24.42 -14.49 -26.17
#